data_AF-A0A9P0LXR4-F1
#
_entry.id   AF-A0A9P0LXR4-F1
#
_cell.length_a   1.000
_cell.length_b   1.000
_cell.length_c   1.000
_cell.angle_alpha   90.00
_cell.angle_beta   90.00
_cell.angle_gamma   90.00
#
_symmetry.space_group_name_H-M   'P 1'
#
loop_
_entity.id
_entity.type
_entity.pdbx_description
1 polymer ?
#
loop_
_entity_poly.entity_id
_entity_poly.type
_entity_poly.pdbx_seq_one_letter_code
_entity_poly.pdbx_strand_id
1 'polypeptide(L)'
;MSSDLDTARIHIIGHSLGAHIAGFAGKALKRHNKVLSRITGLDPAGPYFGIFWQHPEERLNKDDALIVDSIHTDGGKYGVDFALGTLDIVVNGGYSPQPGCIESFGMVTTLGEALGQGFCSHARATYYFLEWMNGGSFVCMMCPHWNSAPADCQKRLKLENNLDGTITGICRATTNKHAPYLS
;
A
#
# COMPACT_ATOMS: atom_id res chain seq x y z
N MET A 1 2.81 25.15 -29.13
CA MET A 1 2.12 25.15 -27.82
C MET A 1 2.91 24.22 -26.92
N SER A 2 3.45 24.71 -25.81
CA SER A 2 4.01 23.81 -24.79
C SER A 2 2.83 23.11 -24.15
N SER A 3 2.66 21.81 -24.40
CA SER A 3 1.69 20.99 -23.68
C SER A 3 2.25 20.78 -22.27
N ASP A 4 2.06 21.76 -21.41
CA ASP A 4 2.50 21.67 -20.02
C ASP A 4 1.80 20.47 -19.37
N LEU A 5 2.59 19.60 -18.76
CA LEU A 5 2.08 18.37 -18.14
C LEU A 5 1.21 18.75 -16.93
N ASP A 6 -0.08 18.42 -17.03
CA ASP A 6 -1.07 18.59 -15.97
C ASP A 6 -0.92 17.51 -14.89
N THR A 7 -0.22 17.83 -13.81
CA THR A 7 0.07 16.88 -12.72
C THR A 7 -1.16 16.50 -11.91
N ALA A 8 -2.25 17.27 -12.00
CA ALA A 8 -3.52 16.95 -11.36
C ALA A 8 -4.27 15.78 -12.02
N ARG A 9 -3.74 15.24 -13.13
CA ARG A 9 -4.23 14.01 -13.78
C ARG A 9 -3.26 12.84 -13.72
N ILE A 10 -2.20 12.96 -12.90
CA ILE A 10 -1.19 11.91 -12.75
C ILE A 10 -1.46 11.10 -11.50
N HIS A 11 -1.55 9.78 -11.68
CA HIS A 11 -1.53 8.77 -10.63
C HIS A 11 -0.28 7.92 -10.78
N ILE A 12 0.62 7.95 -9.79
CA ILE A 12 1.81 7.08 -9.76
C ILE A 12 1.52 5.88 -8.87
N ILE A 13 1.83 4.69 -9.36
CA ILE A 13 1.71 3.44 -8.61
C ILE A 13 3.11 2.88 -8.44
N GLY A 14 3.52 2.63 -7.20
CA GLY A 14 4.85 2.13 -6.87
C GLY A 14 4.77 0.92 -5.96
N HIS A 15 5.36 -0.20 -6.38
CA HIS A 15 5.51 -1.40 -5.54
C HIS A 15 6.87 -1.43 -4.85
N SER A 16 6.91 -1.88 -3.59
CA SER A 16 8.15 -2.05 -2.84
C SER A 16 8.94 -0.73 -2.77
N LEU A 17 10.22 -0.74 -3.19
CA LEU A 17 11.06 0.46 -3.33
C LEU A 17 10.43 1.50 -4.27
N GLY A 18 9.69 1.06 -5.28
CA GLY A 18 8.97 1.92 -6.22
C GLY A 18 7.97 2.84 -5.54
N ALA A 19 7.40 2.45 -4.39
CA ALA A 19 6.51 3.31 -3.60
C ALA A 19 7.25 4.57 -3.11
N HIS A 20 8.50 4.41 -2.65
CA HIS A 20 9.33 5.53 -2.20
C HIS A 20 9.82 6.36 -3.38
N ILE A 21 10.16 5.73 -4.51
CA ILE A 21 10.48 6.45 -5.76
C ILE A 21 9.30 7.35 -6.18
N ALA A 22 8.07 6.83 -6.10
CA ALA A 22 6.86 7.62 -6.36
C ALA A 22 6.73 8.80 -5.40
N GLY A 23 6.98 8.58 -4.10
CA GLY A 23 7.02 9.66 -3.10
C GLY A 23 8.05 10.73 -3.41
N PHE A 24 9.28 10.34 -3.76
CA PHE A 24 10.33 11.27 -4.17
C PHE A 24 9.99 12.05 -5.43
N ALA A 25 9.29 11.44 -6.40
CA ALA A 25 8.78 12.13 -7.57
C ALA A 25 7.74 13.20 -7.18
N GLY A 26 6.82 12.88 -6.27
CA GLY A 26 5.86 13.83 -5.72
C GLY A 26 6.53 15.02 -5.03
N LYS A 27 7.49 14.75 -4.14
CA LYS A 27 8.31 15.78 -3.48
C LYS A 27 9.07 16.66 -4.49
N ALA A 28 9.64 16.05 -5.52
CA ALA A 28 10.35 16.79 -6.56
C ALA A 28 9.43 17.75 -7.30
N LEU A 29 8.23 17.30 -7.69
CA LEU A 29 7.23 18.15 -8.33
C LEU A 29 6.73 19.27 -7.40
N LYS A 30 6.56 18.98 -6.11
CA LYS A 30 6.17 19.99 -5.12
C LYS A 30 7.16 21.15 -5.02
N ARG A 31 8.47 20.88 -5.13
CA ARG A 31 9.51 21.94 -5.21
C ARG A 31 9.36 22.85 -6.44
N HIS A 32 8.64 22.39 -7.47
CA HIS A 32 8.29 23.16 -8.65
C HIS A 32 6.83 23.67 -8.64
N ASN A 33 6.19 23.76 -7.47
CA ASN A 33 4.79 24.17 -7.29
C ASN A 33 3.77 23.31 -8.07
N LYS A 34 4.12 22.05 -8.36
CA LYS A 34 3.23 21.07 -8.98
C LYS A 34 2.89 19.98 -7.96
N VAL A 35 1.61 19.61 -7.87
CA VAL A 35 1.14 18.56 -6.96
C VAL A 35 0.55 17.43 -7.79
N LEU A 36 0.94 16.19 -7.47
CA LEU A 36 0.36 14.99 -8.06
C LEU A 36 -1.06 14.76 -7.53
N SER A 37 -1.94 14.25 -8.37
CA SER A 37 -3.29 13.86 -7.93
C SER A 37 -3.24 12.71 -6.94
N ARG A 38 -2.54 11.62 -7.30
CA ARG A 38 -2.56 10.41 -6.48
C ARG A 38 -1.23 9.66 -6.53
N ILE A 39 -0.85 9.09 -5.40
CA ILE A 39 0.20 8.07 -5.32
C ILE A 39 -0.41 6.85 -4.63
N THR A 40 -0.24 5.66 -5.23
CA THR A 40 -0.52 4.40 -4.55
C THR A 40 0.79 3.67 -4.23
N GLY A 41 1.05 3.45 -2.95
CA GLY A 41 2.12 2.58 -2.46
C GLY A 41 1.63 1.14 -2.33
N LEU A 42 2.25 0.21 -3.04
CA LEU A 42 1.94 -1.22 -2.95
C LEU A 42 3.03 -1.88 -2.11
N ASP A 43 2.70 -2.14 -0.86
CA ASP A 43 3.58 -2.66 0.18
C ASP A 43 4.95 -1.94 0.21
N PRO A 44 4.99 -0.65 0.59
CA PRO A 44 6.20 0.16 0.51
C PRO A 44 7.37 -0.49 1.26
N ALA A 45 8.57 -0.49 0.67
CA ALA A 45 9.71 -1.24 1.19
C ALA A 45 10.08 -0.85 2.64
N GLY A 46 10.11 -1.84 3.53
CA GLY A 46 10.52 -1.68 4.94
C GLY A 46 12.03 -1.50 5.14
N PRO A 47 12.90 -2.31 4.52
CA PRO A 47 14.35 -2.20 4.73
C PRO A 47 14.85 -0.77 4.46
N TYR A 48 15.64 -0.23 5.40
CA TYR A 48 16.05 1.17 5.49
C TYR A 48 14.93 2.18 5.77
N PHE A 49 13.81 2.18 5.05
CA PHE A 49 12.74 3.19 5.21
C PHE A 49 11.94 3.07 6.51
N GLY A 50 11.91 1.89 7.13
CA GLY A 50 11.33 1.68 8.45
C GLY A 50 12.31 1.71 9.61
N ILE A 51 13.62 1.80 9.35
CA ILE A 51 14.66 1.72 10.39
C ILE A 51 15.51 3.00 10.41
N PHE A 52 16.10 3.36 9.28
CA PHE A 52 17.08 4.44 9.16
C PHE A 52 16.50 5.72 8.52
N TRP A 53 15.51 5.59 7.63
CA TRP A 53 14.94 6.69 6.84
C TRP A 53 13.48 6.95 7.19
N GLN A 54 13.23 7.20 8.47
CA GLN A 54 11.87 7.34 8.99
C GLN A 54 11.30 8.74 8.78
N HIS A 55 12.15 9.74 8.50
CA HIS A 55 11.69 11.11 8.32
C HIS A 55 10.81 11.21 7.07
N PRO A 56 9.70 12.00 7.09
CA PRO A 56 8.82 12.18 5.93
C PRO A 56 9.52 12.51 4.61
N GLU A 57 10.65 13.21 4.68
CA GLU A 57 11.45 13.61 3.51
C GLU A 57 12.24 12.47 2.86
N GLU A 58 12.44 11.35 3.56
CA GLU A 58 13.34 10.26 3.15
C GLU A 58 12.59 9.03 2.64
N ARG A 59 11.25 9.08 2.57
CA ARG A 59 10.40 7.95 2.18
C ARG A 59 9.10 8.45 1.55
N LEU A 60 8.19 7.51 1.23
CA LEU A 60 6.81 7.86 0.89
C LEU A 60 6.11 8.45 2.11
N ASN A 61 5.36 9.52 1.89
CA ASN A 61 4.60 10.21 2.92
C ASN A 61 3.24 10.71 2.38
N LYS A 62 2.25 10.81 3.28
CA LYS A 62 0.89 11.32 3.02
C LYS A 62 0.86 12.67 2.30
N ASP A 63 1.90 13.47 2.47
CA ASP A 63 2.02 14.79 1.88
C ASP A 63 2.70 14.74 0.50
N ASP A 64 2.91 13.59 -0.15
CA ASP A 64 3.59 13.54 -1.45
C ASP A 64 2.67 13.79 -2.66
N ALA A 65 1.35 13.66 -2.47
CA ALA A 65 0.30 13.94 -3.45
C ALA A 65 -0.97 14.46 -2.76
N LEU A 66 -2.02 14.78 -3.51
CA LEU A 66 -3.32 15.11 -2.91
C LEU A 66 -3.93 13.90 -2.18
N ILE A 67 -3.74 12.70 -2.75
CA ILE A 67 -4.13 11.43 -2.15
C ILE A 67 -2.93 10.49 -2.19
N VAL A 68 -2.53 10.00 -1.02
CA VAL A 68 -1.56 8.89 -0.93
C VAL A 68 -2.24 7.72 -0.28
N ASP A 69 -2.57 6.69 -1.05
CA ASP A 69 -3.08 5.43 -0.52
C ASP A 69 -1.99 4.36 -0.50
N SER A 70 -1.98 3.53 0.54
CA SER A 70 -0.98 2.48 0.70
C SER A 70 -1.65 1.14 1.02
N ILE A 71 -1.24 0.05 0.38
CA ILE A 71 -1.72 -1.30 0.67
C ILE A 71 -0.60 -2.07 1.36
N HIS A 72 -0.81 -2.49 2.60
CA HIS A 72 0.19 -3.20 3.41
C HIS A 72 -0.16 -4.68 3.52
N THR A 73 0.80 -5.51 3.18
CA THR A 73 0.65 -6.97 3.10
C THR A 73 1.82 -7.75 3.69
N ASP A 74 3.00 -7.12 3.84
CA ASP A 74 4.20 -7.78 4.36
C ASP A 74 5.02 -6.90 5.31
N GLY A 75 4.33 -6.17 6.19
CA GLY A 75 4.92 -5.31 7.21
C GLY A 75 5.98 -6.04 8.04
N GLY A 76 7.08 -5.36 8.36
CA GLY A 76 8.15 -5.87 9.22
C GLY A 76 9.08 -6.90 8.55
N LYS A 77 8.77 -7.37 7.33
CA LYS A 77 9.62 -8.27 6.54
C LYS A 77 10.18 -7.54 5.31
N TYR A 78 9.36 -7.37 4.28
CA TYR A 78 9.73 -6.58 3.09
C TYR A 78 8.99 -5.24 3.03
N GLY A 79 7.83 -5.12 3.66
CA GLY A 79 7.05 -3.89 3.75
C GLY A 79 7.27 -3.12 5.06
N VAL A 80 6.91 -1.84 5.08
CA VAL A 80 6.81 -1.04 6.31
C VAL A 80 5.60 -1.47 7.15
N ASP A 81 5.74 -1.39 8.47
CA ASP A 81 4.74 -1.76 9.48
C ASP A 81 4.21 -0.53 10.23
N PHE A 82 4.05 0.60 9.52
CA PHE A 82 3.44 1.81 10.03
C PHE A 82 2.70 2.55 8.92
N ALA A 83 1.74 3.38 9.33
CA ALA A 83 0.96 4.21 8.43
C ALA A 83 1.84 5.32 7.81
N LEU A 84 1.78 5.47 6.49
CA LEU A 84 2.51 6.51 5.77
C LEU A 84 1.68 7.24 4.73
N GLY A 85 0.44 6.82 4.47
CA GLY A 85 -0.45 7.44 3.51
C GLY A 85 -1.45 8.41 4.15
N THR A 86 -2.23 9.06 3.28
CA THR A 86 -3.52 9.65 3.64
C THR A 86 -4.51 8.54 4.05
N LEU A 87 -4.43 7.40 3.36
CA LEU A 87 -5.22 6.19 3.61
C LEU A 87 -4.31 4.96 3.57
N ASP A 88 -4.22 4.23 4.68
CA ASP A 88 -3.45 2.98 4.74
C ASP A 88 -4.41 1.78 4.86
N ILE A 89 -4.42 0.94 3.83
CA ILE A 89 -5.21 -0.28 3.72
C ILE A 89 -4.36 -1.42 4.27
N VAL A 90 -4.71 -1.91 5.45
CA VAL A 90 -3.99 -2.96 6.17
C VAL A 90 -4.69 -4.29 5.94
N VAL A 91 -4.14 -5.12 5.07
CA VAL A 91 -4.81 -6.30 4.54
C VAL A 91 -4.43 -7.56 5.33
N ASN A 92 -5.44 -8.29 5.83
CA ASN A 92 -5.29 -9.50 6.65
C ASN A 92 -4.33 -9.31 7.83
N GLY A 93 -4.38 -8.14 8.47
CA GLY A 93 -3.49 -7.77 9.56
C GLY A 93 -2.26 -6.94 9.15
N GLY A 94 -1.88 -6.96 7.86
CA GLY A 94 -0.80 -6.16 7.28
C GLY A 94 0.58 -6.83 7.24
N TYR A 95 0.67 -8.08 7.69
CA TYR A 95 1.93 -8.81 7.87
C TYR A 95 1.91 -10.11 7.08
N SER A 96 3.10 -10.71 6.89
CA SER A 96 3.20 -12.09 6.43
C SER A 96 2.71 -13.10 7.49
N PRO A 97 2.20 -14.26 7.05
CA PRO A 97 1.82 -14.56 5.67
C PRO A 97 0.42 -14.02 5.31
N GLN A 98 0.27 -13.52 4.09
CA GLN A 98 -1.07 -13.28 3.53
C GLN A 98 -1.77 -14.62 3.22
N PRO A 99 -3.11 -14.70 3.27
CA PRO A 99 -3.86 -15.89 2.92
C PRO A 99 -3.45 -16.42 1.53
N GLY A 100 -2.96 -17.66 1.47
CA GLY A 100 -2.57 -18.32 0.23
C GLY A 100 -1.08 -18.21 -0.09
N CYS A 101 -0.35 -17.39 0.65
CA CYS A 101 1.11 -17.42 0.70
C CYS A 101 1.54 -18.47 1.74
N ILE A 102 2.48 -19.33 1.37
CA ILE A 102 2.98 -20.40 2.23
C ILE A 102 4.35 -19.96 2.77
N GLU A 103 4.54 -19.99 4.09
CA GLU A 103 5.87 -19.90 4.70
C GLU A 103 6.50 -21.29 4.80
N SER A 104 6.60 -22.03 3.70
CA SER A 104 7.15 -23.38 3.77
C SER A 104 8.66 -23.34 3.65
N PHE A 105 9.35 -23.47 4.79
CA PHE A 105 10.76 -23.87 4.85
C PHE A 105 11.00 -25.33 4.41
N GLY A 106 9.95 -26.13 4.14
CA GLY A 106 10.06 -27.59 4.03
C GLY A 106 9.71 -28.24 2.68
N MET A 107 9.24 -27.51 1.67
CA MET A 107 8.87 -28.06 0.36
C MET A 107 9.22 -27.12 -0.80
N VAL A 108 10.31 -26.39 -0.66
CA VAL A 108 10.86 -25.64 -1.78
C VAL A 108 11.87 -26.53 -2.48
N THR A 109 11.57 -26.94 -3.71
CA THR A 109 12.47 -27.80 -4.50
C THR A 109 13.39 -27.00 -5.40
N THR A 110 13.10 -25.72 -5.60
CA THR A 110 13.88 -24.82 -6.45
C THR A 110 14.08 -23.43 -5.84
N LEU A 111 15.19 -22.78 -6.16
CA LEU A 111 15.47 -21.41 -5.69
C LEU A 111 14.37 -20.41 -6.14
N GLY A 112 13.77 -20.63 -7.31
CA GLY A 112 12.66 -19.81 -7.81
C GLY A 112 11.39 -19.92 -6.98
N GLU A 113 11.07 -21.12 -6.47
CA GLU A 113 9.95 -21.33 -5.54
C GLU A 113 10.22 -20.71 -4.17
N ALA A 114 11.47 -20.75 -3.68
CA ALA A 114 11.86 -20.10 -2.42
C ALA A 114 11.69 -18.59 -2.50
N LEU A 115 12.22 -17.99 -3.56
CA LEU A 115 12.14 -16.57 -3.81
C LEU A 115 10.69 -16.14 -4.06
N GLY A 116 9.93 -16.95 -4.81
CA GLY A 116 8.51 -16.71 -5.08
C GLY A 116 7.62 -16.80 -3.84
N GLN A 117 7.82 -17.80 -2.98
CA GLN A 117 7.05 -17.94 -1.74
C GLN A 117 7.46 -16.91 -0.69
N GLY A 118 8.77 -16.63 -0.55
CA GLY A 118 9.28 -15.63 0.38
C GLY A 118 8.73 -14.23 0.11
N PHE A 119 8.52 -13.91 -1.17
CA PHE A 119 8.01 -12.62 -1.66
C PHE A 119 6.50 -12.61 -1.92
N CYS A 120 5.80 -13.72 -1.69
CA CYS A 120 4.39 -13.87 -2.05
C CYS A 120 3.51 -12.81 -1.38
N SER A 121 3.63 -12.63 -0.06
CA SER A 121 2.87 -11.63 0.68
C SER A 121 3.17 -10.22 0.16
N HIS A 122 4.45 -9.92 -0.08
CA HIS A 122 4.88 -8.62 -0.57
C HIS A 122 4.34 -8.29 -1.97
N ALA A 123 4.31 -9.27 -2.86
CA ALA A 123 3.69 -9.14 -4.18
C ALA A 123 2.15 -9.06 -4.10
N ARG A 124 1.53 -9.50 -3.00
CA ARG A 124 0.09 -9.65 -2.90
C ARG A 124 -0.65 -8.31 -2.94
N ALA A 125 -0.03 -7.23 -2.46
CA ALA A 125 -0.53 -5.86 -2.62
C ALA A 125 -0.83 -5.50 -4.09
N THR A 126 -0.03 -5.95 -5.05
CA THR A 126 -0.27 -5.69 -6.48
C THR A 126 -1.53 -6.36 -6.99
N TYR A 127 -1.81 -7.60 -6.58
CA TYR A 127 -3.02 -8.30 -7.01
C TYR A 127 -4.28 -7.70 -6.40
N TYR A 128 -4.23 -7.31 -5.12
CA TYR A 128 -5.35 -6.61 -4.49
C TYR A 128 -5.61 -5.27 -5.18
N PHE A 129 -4.56 -4.51 -5.51
CA PHE A 129 -4.69 -3.27 -6.26
C PHE A 129 -5.33 -3.49 -7.64
N LEU A 130 -4.89 -4.51 -8.38
CA LEU A 130 -5.45 -4.82 -9.71
C LEU A 130 -6.95 -5.16 -9.63
N GLU A 131 -7.36 -5.99 -8.66
CA GLU A 131 -8.79 -6.28 -8.47
C GLU A 131 -9.58 -5.04 -8.06
N TRP A 132 -9.03 -4.22 -7.17
CA TRP A 132 -9.66 -2.98 -6.74
C TRP A 132 -9.85 -1.99 -7.89
N MET A 133 -8.86 -1.90 -8.78
CA MET A 133 -8.96 -1.09 -10.00
C MET A 133 -9.95 -1.66 -11.02
N ASN A 134 -10.23 -2.96 -10.97
CA ASN A 134 -11.15 -3.65 -11.88
C ASN A 134 -12.57 -3.82 -11.30
N GLY A 135 -12.95 -2.96 -10.35
CA GLY A 135 -14.30 -2.89 -9.77
C GLY A 135 -14.51 -3.71 -8.51
N GLY A 136 -13.49 -4.42 -8.02
CA GLY A 136 -13.50 -5.01 -6.69
C GLY A 136 -13.47 -3.94 -5.60
N SER A 137 -13.80 -4.32 -4.37
CA SER A 137 -13.86 -3.41 -3.24
C SER A 137 -13.22 -4.01 -1.98
N PHE A 138 -12.51 -3.17 -1.22
CA PHE A 138 -12.07 -3.56 0.11
C PHE A 138 -13.23 -3.36 1.08
N VAL A 139 -13.66 -4.43 1.73
CA VAL A 139 -14.55 -4.32 2.89
C VAL A 139 -13.67 -4.23 4.13
N CYS A 140 -13.66 -3.06 4.78
CA CYS A 140 -12.75 -2.81 5.90
C CYS A 140 -13.41 -2.15 7.09
N MET A 141 -12.73 -2.26 8.24
CA MET A 141 -13.03 -1.49 9.44
C MET A 141 -12.02 -0.35 9.57
N MET A 142 -12.52 0.88 9.73
CA MET A 142 -11.67 2.02 9.99
C MET A 142 -11.21 2.01 11.45
N CYS A 143 -9.90 2.24 11.64
CA CYS A 143 -9.24 2.22 12.93
C CYS A 143 -8.51 3.55 13.18
N PRO A 144 -8.42 4.00 14.44
CA PRO A 144 -7.76 5.27 14.76
C PRO A 144 -6.23 5.22 14.62
N HIS A 145 -5.61 4.06 14.88
CA HIS A 145 -4.15 3.89 14.88
C HIS A 145 -3.72 2.57 14.24
N TRP A 146 -2.45 2.49 13.86
CA TRP A 146 -1.87 1.30 13.25
C TRP A 146 -2.02 0.08 14.15
N ASN A 147 -1.68 0.20 15.43
CA ASN A 147 -1.77 -0.90 16.39
C ASN A 147 -3.11 -0.97 17.15
N SER A 148 -4.19 -0.38 16.62
CA SER A 148 -5.52 -0.47 17.25
C SER A 148 -5.97 -1.91 17.41
N ALA A 149 -6.55 -2.22 18.57
CA ALA A 149 -7.20 -3.51 18.77
C ALA A 149 -8.45 -3.61 17.87
N PRO A 150 -8.88 -4.82 17.48
CA PRO A 150 -10.08 -4.99 16.66
C PRO A 150 -11.33 -4.32 17.23
N ALA A 151 -11.46 -4.26 18.56
CA ALA A 151 -12.57 -3.61 19.26
C ALA A 151 -12.61 -2.07 19.09
N ASP A 152 -11.46 -1.45 18.78
CA ASP A 152 -11.36 0.00 18.59
C ASP A 152 -11.74 0.43 17.17
N CYS A 153 -11.90 -0.52 16.25
CA CYS A 153 -12.23 -0.26 14.86
C CYS A 153 -13.75 -0.34 14.67
N GLN A 154 -14.41 0.81 14.58
CA GLN A 154 -15.88 0.86 14.73
C GLN A 154 -16.65 1.12 13.43
N LYS A 155 -16.02 1.74 12.42
CA LYS A 155 -16.72 2.11 11.18
C LYS A 155 -16.42 1.09 10.07
N ARG A 156 -17.42 0.30 9.69
CA ARG A 156 -17.35 -0.57 8.51
C ARG A 156 -17.54 0.27 7.24
N LEU A 157 -16.69 0.05 6.26
CA LEU A 157 -16.68 0.75 4.98
C LEU A 157 -16.51 -0.27 3.84
N LYS A 158 -17.26 -0.07 2.76
CA LYS A 158 -16.94 -0.64 1.45
C LYS A 158 -16.13 0.40 0.70
N LEU A 159 -14.83 0.17 0.55
CA LEU A 159 -13.88 1.07 -0.06
C LEU A 159 -13.73 0.74 -1.55
N GLU A 160 -14.35 1.57 -2.37
CA GLU A 160 -14.22 1.59 -3.84
C GLU A 160 -12.98 2.42 -4.24
N ASN A 161 -12.55 2.33 -5.49
CA ASN A 161 -11.29 2.94 -5.95
C ASN A 161 -11.40 4.43 -6.34
N ASN A 162 -12.61 4.98 -6.33
CA ASN A 162 -12.98 6.36 -6.63
C ASN A 162 -12.68 7.30 -5.44
N LEU A 163 -11.43 7.31 -4.98
CA LEU A 163 -11.01 8.15 -3.87
C LEU A 163 -11.05 9.64 -4.25
N ASP A 164 -11.64 10.44 -3.37
CA ASP A 164 -11.75 11.91 -3.46
C ASP A 164 -11.01 12.63 -2.32
N GLY A 165 -10.29 11.88 -1.48
CA GLY A 165 -9.56 12.38 -0.31
C GLY A 165 -10.40 12.53 0.96
N THR A 166 -11.70 12.20 0.93
CA THR A 166 -12.56 12.26 2.13
C THR A 166 -12.33 11.08 3.08
N ILE A 167 -11.86 9.96 2.57
CA ILE A 167 -11.55 8.75 3.34
C ILE A 167 -10.08 8.78 3.71
N THR A 168 -9.80 8.93 5.00
CA THR A 168 -8.44 9.02 5.55
C THR A 168 -8.26 8.10 6.76
N GLY A 169 -7.01 7.81 7.11
CA GLY A 169 -6.66 6.96 8.23
C GLY A 169 -6.45 5.51 7.82
N ILE A 170 -6.80 4.56 8.70
CA ILE A 170 -6.39 3.16 8.56
C ILE A 170 -7.60 2.28 8.33
N CYS A 171 -7.60 1.55 7.22
CA CYS A 171 -8.65 0.67 6.75
C CYS A 171 -8.17 -0.79 6.87
N ARG A 172 -8.61 -1.51 7.92
CA ARG A 172 -8.27 -2.92 8.13
C ARG A 172 -9.21 -3.83 7.35
N ALA A 173 -8.70 -4.43 6.28
CA ALA A 173 -9.47 -5.27 5.37
C ALA A 173 -9.12 -6.76 5.54
N THR A 174 -10.08 -7.63 5.22
CA THR A 174 -9.87 -9.08 5.12
C THR A 174 -10.17 -9.51 3.69
N THR A 175 -9.38 -10.43 3.13
CA THR A 175 -9.52 -10.92 1.75
C THR A 175 -9.50 -12.44 1.68
N ASN A 176 -9.90 -12.98 0.54
CA ASN A 176 -9.83 -14.42 0.28
C ASN A 176 -8.39 -14.92 0.10
N LYS A 177 -8.23 -16.24 0.16
CA LYS A 177 -6.99 -16.98 -0.14
C LYS A 177 -6.66 -17.02 -1.64
N HIS A 178 -7.70 -17.04 -2.48
CA HIS A 178 -7.60 -17.19 -3.93
C HIS A 178 -8.44 -16.11 -4.61
N ALA A 179 -8.10 -15.78 -5.86
CA ALA A 179 -8.87 -14.84 -6.66
C ALA A 179 -10.31 -15.36 -6.91
N PRO A 180 -11.34 -14.49 -6.93
CA PRO A 180 -11.27 -13.08 -6.59
C PRO A 180 -10.97 -12.89 -5.09
N TYR A 181 -9.96 -12.07 -4.80
CA TYR A 181 -9.51 -11.73 -3.46
C TYR A 181 -10.47 -10.76 -2.78
N LEU A 182 -10.93 -9.77 -3.53
CA LEU A 182 -11.86 -8.72 -3.12
C LEU A 182 -13.31 -9.06 -3.45
N SER A 183 -14.24 -8.33 -2.82
CA SER A 183 -15.69 -8.45 -3.02
C SER A 183 -16.24 -7.47 -4.04
#